data_AF-A0A1Q9C0M4-F1
#
_entry.id   AF-A0A1Q9C0M4-F1
#
_cell.length_a   1.000
_cell.length_b   1.000
_cell.length_c   1.000
_cell.angle_alpha   90.00
_cell.angle_beta   90.00
_cell.angle_gamma   90.00
#
_symmetry.space_group_name_H-M   'P 1'
#
loop_
_entity.id
_entity.type
_entity.pdbx_description
1 polymer ?
#
loop_
_entity_poly.entity_id
_entity_poly.type
_entity_poly.pdbx_seq_one_letter_code
_entity_poly.pdbx_strand_id
1 'polypeptide(L)'
;MRAHITVVQTYNIAMTKRGFKLLAVAVPILVGRSFIAPFGIPRGHKCPSRTTRWASFEAEKLAQYLEPFATLIGTSLKEIAQGVRDANKNRRSISKQKSLVDIDDAQAHAEHLAKILVESTEKSEKARNIFFPDVSLPLIPVTGTAFQHLVSNVLSDVTLTGVSSIHAEPGVGKSVAVGLAMLEWAQDNPKSITVLVSESLEGLTDAFKVKEMRFVPRVTKLLFQILSDAGVRLQLVLDNVFDKNLGDRDGQMLMSLARAAHGYGQVIVVTQSEAVAKEVADLNGARTRSAPQQNVSVTEYRWNRMQASQLLLCLNATEKLKVSNKPHKTNWWRWWRTTLRIFKKETIEVGAEVEKAMKETEAEFRQDDVLISKTLESARLPDGGWTPVVIKEFLLSGKKPVLAVSAIAGTGTSSAPSIVWVRELIRKDCAV
;
A
#
# COMPACT_ATOMS: atom_id res chain seq x y z
N MET A 1 25.43 -11.61 31.41
CA MET A 1 24.82 -11.43 30.06
C MET A 1 23.30 -11.16 30.06
N ARG A 2 22.68 -10.66 31.14
CA ARG A 2 21.25 -10.24 31.15
C ARG A 2 21.01 -8.74 31.40
N ALA A 3 22.06 -7.96 31.67
CA ALA A 3 21.93 -6.52 31.96
C ALA A 3 22.07 -5.61 30.71
N HIS A 4 22.56 -6.13 29.58
CA HIS A 4 22.77 -5.32 28.35
C HIS A 4 21.53 -5.19 27.45
N ILE A 5 20.51 -6.05 27.60
CA ILE A 5 19.31 -6.03 26.75
C ILE A 5 18.28 -4.99 27.23
N THR A 6 18.23 -4.71 28.54
CA THR A 6 17.28 -3.76 29.13
C THR A 6 17.63 -2.30 28.82
N VAL A 7 18.92 -1.98 28.65
CA VAL A 7 19.40 -0.61 28.34
C VAL A 7 19.08 -0.21 26.90
N VAL A 8 19.10 -1.15 25.95
CA VAL A 8 18.80 -0.87 24.53
C VAL A 8 17.29 -0.65 24.30
N GLN A 9 16.42 -1.35 25.04
CA GLN A 9 14.97 -1.13 24.95
C GLN A 9 14.51 0.20 25.59
N THR A 10 15.12 0.62 26.70
CA THR A 10 14.79 1.92 27.32
C THR A 10 15.32 3.11 26.51
N TYR A 11 16.46 2.95 25.80
CA TYR A 11 16.97 3.98 24.90
C TYR A 11 16.06 4.23 23.68
N ASN A 12 15.46 3.18 23.11
CA ASN A 12 14.52 3.30 21.97
C ASN A 12 13.19 3.97 22.35
N ILE A 13 12.70 3.74 23.57
CA ILE A 13 11.46 4.38 24.08
C ILE A 13 11.72 5.86 24.45
N ALA A 14 12.91 6.18 24.97
CA ALA A 14 13.30 7.55 25.27
C ALA A 14 13.58 8.37 23.99
N MET A 15 14.16 7.76 22.96
CA MET A 15 14.38 8.39 21.64
C MET A 15 13.06 8.67 20.90
N THR A 16 12.07 7.78 20.96
CA THR A 16 10.75 8.01 20.35
C THR A 16 9.96 9.12 21.05
N LYS A 17 10.02 9.21 22.39
CA LYS A 17 9.39 10.32 23.14
C LYS A 17 10.08 11.68 22.95
N ARG A 18 11.42 11.72 22.86
CA ARG A 18 12.15 12.97 22.57
C ARG A 18 12.05 13.37 21.10
N GLY A 19 12.03 12.41 20.19
CA GLY A 19 11.78 12.60 18.76
C GLY A 19 10.41 13.23 18.51
N PHE A 20 9.37 12.78 19.22
CA PHE A 20 8.02 13.34 19.11
C PHE A 20 7.95 14.82 19.55
N LYS A 21 8.64 15.20 20.63
CA LYS A 21 8.70 16.61 21.08
C LYS A 21 9.47 17.50 20.11
N LEU A 22 10.56 17.00 19.53
CA LEU A 22 11.30 17.72 18.50
C LEU A 22 10.49 17.84 17.20
N LEU A 23 9.75 16.80 16.81
CA LEU A 23 8.86 16.81 15.65
C LEU A 23 7.70 17.82 15.85
N ALA A 24 7.07 17.80 17.02
CA ALA A 24 5.97 18.69 17.38
C ALA A 24 6.40 20.16 17.46
N VAL A 25 7.68 20.46 17.72
CA VAL A 25 8.25 21.81 17.70
C VAL A 25 8.77 22.18 16.29
N ALA A 26 9.35 21.23 15.56
CA ALA A 26 9.90 21.46 14.24
C ALA A 26 8.81 21.71 13.19
N VAL A 27 7.66 21.01 13.29
CA VAL A 27 6.55 21.16 12.34
C VAL A 27 5.98 22.58 12.33
N PRO A 28 5.60 23.21 13.47
CA PRO A 28 5.17 24.61 13.49
C PRO A 28 6.23 25.60 13.01
N ILE A 29 7.52 25.34 13.29
CA ILE A 29 8.63 26.21 12.86
C ILE A 29 8.84 26.12 11.34
N LEU A 30 8.77 24.91 10.76
CA LEU A 30 8.86 24.68 9.32
C LEU A 30 7.66 25.25 8.57
N VAL A 31 6.47 25.12 9.15
CA VAL A 31 5.25 25.78 8.66
C VAL A 31 5.44 27.30 8.68
N GLY A 32 5.83 27.88 9.82
CA GLY A 32 6.08 29.31 9.95
C GLY A 32 7.14 29.87 8.99
N ARG A 33 8.23 29.13 8.74
CA ARG A 33 9.30 29.55 7.82
C ARG A 33 8.91 29.45 6.35
N SER A 34 8.13 28.44 5.96
CA SER A 34 7.66 28.27 4.58
C SER A 34 6.72 29.41 4.13
N PHE A 35 6.11 30.12 5.08
CA PHE A 35 5.25 31.27 4.82
C PHE A 35 5.94 32.64 4.81
N ILE A 36 7.22 32.73 5.22
CA ILE A 36 7.96 34.00 5.35
C ILE A 36 8.94 34.24 4.19
N ALA A 37 9.26 33.23 3.37
CA ALA A 37 10.11 33.42 2.20
C ALA A 37 9.36 34.19 1.08
N PRO A 38 9.80 35.41 0.69
CA PRO A 38 9.17 36.13 -0.39
C PRO A 38 9.59 35.49 -1.73
N PHE A 39 8.68 34.75 -2.36
CA PHE A 39 8.85 34.36 -3.76
C PHE A 39 8.83 35.62 -4.64
N GLY A 40 10.00 36.04 -5.10
CA GLY A 40 10.13 37.03 -6.17
C GLY A 40 9.56 36.47 -7.47
N ILE A 41 8.40 36.97 -7.89
CA ILE A 41 7.79 36.61 -9.18
C ILE A 41 8.38 37.51 -10.26
N PRO A 42 9.05 36.97 -11.30
CA PRO A 42 9.40 37.75 -12.48
C PRO A 42 8.13 38.10 -13.27
N ARG A 43 7.90 39.39 -13.50
CA ARG A 43 6.78 39.90 -14.29
C ARG A 43 7.09 39.73 -15.77
N GLY A 44 6.33 38.87 -16.44
CA GLY A 44 6.19 38.89 -17.89
C GLY A 44 6.10 37.49 -18.48
N HIS A 45 4.89 37.09 -18.89
CA HIS A 45 4.64 36.49 -20.21
C HIS A 45 3.14 36.18 -20.40
N LYS A 46 2.74 36.23 -21.67
CA LYS A 46 1.36 36.22 -22.19
C LYS A 46 0.60 34.92 -21.86
N CYS A 47 -0.69 35.06 -21.57
CA CYS A 47 -1.65 33.97 -21.34
C CYS A 47 -1.78 33.02 -22.54
N PRO A 48 -1.69 31.69 -22.35
CA PRO A 48 -2.26 30.72 -23.28
C PRO A 48 -3.72 30.38 -22.90
N SER A 49 -4.50 30.04 -23.93
CA SER A 49 -5.93 29.73 -23.87
C SER A 49 -6.25 28.44 -23.09
N ARG A 50 -7.46 28.47 -22.48
CA ARG A 50 -8.12 27.54 -21.55
C ARG A 50 -8.87 26.50 -22.39
N THR A 51 -8.69 25.19 -22.26
CA THR A 51 -9.27 24.24 -21.28
C THR A 51 -8.54 22.92 -21.60
N THR A 52 -7.76 22.28 -20.73
CA THR A 52 -8.11 21.13 -19.84
C THR A 52 -7.00 20.94 -18.77
N ARG A 53 -6.18 21.97 -18.53
CA ARG A 53 -4.87 21.87 -17.84
C ARG A 53 -4.90 22.16 -16.32
N TRP A 54 -6.08 22.31 -15.72
CA TRP A 54 -6.19 22.83 -14.35
C TRP A 54 -5.93 21.76 -13.27
N ALA A 55 -6.34 20.51 -13.48
CA ALA A 55 -6.20 19.46 -12.46
C ALA A 55 -4.74 19.05 -12.18
N SER A 56 -3.87 19.02 -13.20
CA SER A 56 -2.47 18.61 -13.03
C SER A 56 -1.57 19.71 -12.47
N PHE A 57 -1.96 20.98 -12.60
CA PHE A 57 -1.21 22.13 -12.09
C PHE A 57 -1.43 22.34 -10.58
N GLU A 58 -2.58 21.94 -10.05
CA GLU A 58 -2.86 22.03 -8.60
C GLU A 58 -2.09 20.99 -7.79
N ALA A 59 -1.97 19.75 -8.29
CA ALA A 59 -1.26 18.68 -7.57
C ALA A 59 0.22 19.02 -7.29
N GLU A 60 0.91 19.66 -8.23
CA GLU A 60 2.34 19.98 -8.10
C GLU A 60 2.61 21.14 -7.14
N LYS A 61 1.77 22.18 -7.16
CA LYS A 61 1.84 23.27 -6.17
C LYS A 61 1.52 22.76 -4.76
N LEU A 62 0.58 21.83 -4.68
CA LEU A 62 0.16 21.27 -3.42
C LEU A 62 1.19 20.27 -2.86
N ALA A 63 1.84 19.49 -3.73
CA ALA A 63 3.01 18.70 -3.36
C ALA A 63 4.15 19.59 -2.86
N GLN A 64 4.47 20.69 -3.55
CA GLN A 64 5.48 21.66 -3.09
C GLN A 64 5.15 22.26 -1.72
N TYR A 65 3.87 22.56 -1.47
CA TYR A 65 3.42 23.10 -0.19
C TYR A 65 3.54 22.08 0.95
N LEU A 66 3.30 20.81 0.66
CA LEU A 66 3.37 19.71 1.63
C LEU A 66 4.76 19.10 1.75
N GLU A 67 5.68 19.42 0.84
CA GLU A 67 7.03 18.85 0.78
C GLU A 67 7.75 18.92 2.12
N PRO A 68 7.76 20.04 2.90
CA PRO A 68 8.44 20.08 4.20
C PRO A 68 7.93 19.04 5.21
N PHE A 69 6.64 18.68 5.14
CA PHE A 69 6.06 17.63 5.98
C PHE A 69 6.42 16.24 5.49
N ALA A 70 6.47 16.05 4.17
CA ALA A 70 6.84 14.78 3.56
C ALA A 70 8.33 14.48 3.69
N THR A 71 9.20 15.50 3.55
CA THR A 71 10.65 15.37 3.77
C THR A 71 10.96 14.97 5.21
N LEU A 72 10.17 15.45 6.18
CA LEU A 72 10.24 15.02 7.58
C LEU A 72 9.90 13.53 7.76
N ILE A 73 9.10 12.98 6.85
CA ILE A 73 8.70 11.55 6.78
C ILE A 73 9.63 10.76 5.82
N GLY A 74 10.64 11.42 5.24
CA GLY A 74 11.63 10.81 4.36
C GLY A 74 11.15 10.54 2.94
N THR A 75 10.07 11.19 2.48
CA THR A 75 9.56 11.02 1.10
C THR A 75 9.37 12.35 0.38
N SER A 76 9.78 12.39 -0.89
CA SER A 76 9.48 13.53 -1.76
C SER A 76 8.13 13.30 -2.44
N LEU A 77 7.11 14.07 -2.05
CA LEU A 77 5.80 14.03 -2.72
C LEU A 77 5.93 14.45 -4.18
N LYS A 78 6.86 15.36 -4.47
CA LYS A 78 7.20 15.76 -5.84
C LYS A 78 7.67 14.57 -6.67
N GLU A 79 8.55 13.71 -6.13
CA GLU A 79 9.03 12.53 -6.85
C GLU A 79 7.91 11.50 -7.08
N ILE A 80 7.07 11.24 -6.07
CA ILE A 80 5.91 10.34 -6.21
C ILE A 80 4.95 10.87 -7.27
N ALA A 81 4.57 12.15 -7.19
CA ALA A 81 3.66 12.78 -8.14
C ALA A 81 4.25 12.79 -9.56
N GLN A 82 5.56 13.03 -9.69
CA GLN A 82 6.25 12.98 -10.97
C GLN A 82 6.27 11.56 -11.54
N GLY A 83 6.62 10.56 -10.74
CA GLY A 83 6.64 9.16 -11.17
C GLY A 83 5.26 8.65 -11.62
N VAL A 84 4.19 9.02 -10.90
CA VAL A 84 2.81 8.72 -11.33
C VAL A 84 2.47 9.42 -12.65
N ARG A 85 2.87 10.68 -12.84
CA ARG A 85 2.66 11.41 -14.10
C ARG A 85 3.41 10.74 -15.26
N ASP A 86 4.65 10.32 -15.02
CA ASP A 86 5.49 9.67 -16.02
C ASP A 86 4.96 8.29 -16.41
N ALA A 87 4.56 7.47 -15.44
CA ALA A 87 3.92 6.18 -15.70
C ALA A 87 2.62 6.32 -16.51
N ASN A 88 1.80 7.33 -16.20
CA ASN A 88 0.59 7.63 -16.97
C ASN A 88 0.89 8.08 -18.41
N LYS A 89 2.01 8.77 -18.64
CA LYS A 89 2.43 9.16 -19.99
C LYS A 89 2.77 7.93 -20.84
N ASN A 90 3.41 6.91 -20.25
CA ASN A 90 3.72 5.67 -20.97
C ASN A 90 2.48 4.88 -21.33
N ARG A 91 1.52 4.80 -20.41
CA ARG A 91 0.23 4.18 -20.70
C ARG A 91 -0.46 4.84 -21.90
N ARG A 92 -0.36 6.17 -22.03
CA ARG A 92 -0.89 6.88 -23.22
C ARG A 92 -0.13 6.58 -24.51
N SER A 93 1.15 6.23 -24.44
CA SER A 93 1.93 5.79 -25.61
C SER A 93 1.48 4.40 -26.06
N ILE A 94 1.28 3.48 -25.12
CA ILE A 94 0.74 2.14 -25.41
C ILE A 94 -0.73 2.23 -25.86
N SER A 95 -1.53 3.13 -25.29
CA SER A 95 -2.95 3.29 -25.64
C SER A 95 -3.20 3.70 -27.10
N LYS A 96 -2.19 4.25 -27.78
CA LYS A 96 -2.26 4.61 -29.20
C LYS A 96 -1.97 3.43 -30.13
N GLN A 97 -1.47 2.32 -29.59
CA GLN A 97 -1.16 1.15 -30.39
C GLN A 97 -2.44 0.45 -30.84
N LYS A 98 -2.42 -0.08 -32.06
CA LYS A 98 -3.52 -0.88 -32.59
C LYS A 98 -3.66 -2.14 -31.77
N SER A 99 -4.86 -2.43 -31.29
CA SER A 99 -5.10 -3.69 -30.58
C SER A 99 -4.99 -4.87 -31.53
N LEU A 100 -4.38 -5.97 -31.08
CA LEU A 100 -4.33 -7.24 -31.79
C LEU A 100 -5.75 -7.78 -31.99
N VAL A 101 -6.10 -8.10 -33.24
CA VAL A 101 -7.40 -8.65 -33.63
C VAL A 101 -7.28 -10.12 -34.04
N ASP A 102 -6.20 -10.49 -34.72
CA ASP A 102 -5.92 -11.85 -35.16
C ASP A 102 -4.75 -12.45 -34.35
N ILE A 103 -4.86 -13.72 -33.97
CA ILE A 103 -3.83 -14.43 -33.21
C ILE A 103 -2.60 -14.75 -34.07
N ASP A 104 -2.76 -14.85 -35.38
CA ASP A 104 -1.66 -15.15 -36.31
C ASP A 104 -0.66 -13.99 -36.37
N ASP A 105 -1.11 -12.76 -36.10
CA ASP A 105 -0.29 -11.56 -36.01
C ASP A 105 0.42 -11.39 -34.64
N ALA A 106 0.25 -12.32 -33.70
CA ALA A 106 0.71 -12.15 -32.32
C ALA A 106 2.22 -11.96 -32.19
N GLN A 107 3.02 -12.59 -33.07
CA GLN A 107 4.48 -12.43 -33.08
C GLN A 107 4.87 -10.98 -33.44
N ALA A 108 4.40 -10.49 -34.58
CA ALA A 108 4.69 -9.13 -35.04
C ALA A 108 4.19 -8.08 -34.05
N HIS A 109 3.02 -8.33 -33.43
CA HIS A 109 2.48 -7.47 -32.38
C HIS A 109 3.35 -7.46 -31.12
N ALA A 110 3.82 -8.64 -30.66
CA ALA A 110 4.70 -8.73 -29.50
C ALA A 110 6.06 -8.05 -29.76
N GLU A 111 6.65 -8.22 -30.95
CA GLU A 111 7.88 -7.54 -31.37
C GLU A 111 7.69 -6.02 -31.40
N HIS A 112 6.56 -5.55 -31.94
CA HIS A 112 6.26 -4.12 -31.98
C HIS A 112 6.10 -3.53 -30.57
N LEU A 113 5.36 -4.21 -29.70
CA LEU A 113 5.21 -3.82 -28.30
C LEU A 113 6.56 -3.82 -27.58
N ALA A 114 7.37 -4.87 -27.76
CA ALA A 114 8.70 -4.98 -27.17
C ALA A 114 9.58 -3.81 -27.59
N LYS A 115 9.59 -3.46 -28.88
CA LYS A 115 10.34 -2.31 -29.39
C LYS A 115 9.93 -1.01 -28.70
N ILE A 116 8.62 -0.74 -28.58
CA ILE A 116 8.13 0.46 -27.90
C ILE A 116 8.57 0.48 -26.43
N LEU A 117 8.47 -0.66 -25.76
CA LEU A 117 8.84 -0.84 -24.37
C LEU A 117 10.34 -0.63 -24.16
N VAL A 118 11.20 -1.25 -24.97
CA VAL A 118 12.66 -1.07 -24.92
C VAL A 118 13.03 0.38 -25.21
N GLU A 119 12.51 0.98 -26.28
CA GLU A 119 12.76 2.40 -26.57
C GLU A 119 12.30 3.32 -25.43
N SER A 120 11.21 2.97 -24.74
CA SER A 120 10.74 3.73 -23.59
C SER A 120 11.71 3.66 -22.42
N THR A 121 12.35 2.49 -22.19
CA THR A 121 13.35 2.29 -21.14
C THR A 121 14.65 3.04 -21.45
N GLU A 122 15.09 3.08 -22.71
CA GLU A 122 16.30 3.80 -23.14
C GLU A 122 16.14 5.32 -23.06
N LYS A 123 14.94 5.83 -23.38
CA LYS A 123 14.61 7.27 -23.33
C LYS A 123 14.18 7.73 -21.92
N SER A 124 14.17 6.84 -20.94
CA SER A 124 13.60 7.11 -19.63
C SER A 124 14.54 7.93 -18.74
N GLU A 125 14.12 9.14 -18.38
CA GLU A 125 14.46 9.72 -17.07
C GLU A 125 13.74 8.91 -15.98
N LYS A 126 14.22 8.90 -14.73
CA LYS A 126 13.73 8.05 -13.61
C LYS A 126 12.22 7.67 -13.67
N ALA A 127 11.89 6.38 -13.48
CA ALA A 127 10.54 5.83 -13.34
C ALA A 127 9.60 5.73 -14.57
N ARG A 128 10.06 5.89 -15.83
CA ARG A 128 9.20 5.64 -17.02
C ARG A 128 9.06 4.16 -17.40
N ASN A 129 9.39 3.22 -16.54
CA ASN A 129 9.18 1.80 -16.86
C ASN A 129 7.97 1.20 -16.15
N ILE A 130 7.17 2.04 -15.49
CA ILE A 130 5.95 1.60 -14.82
C ILE A 130 4.74 1.89 -15.68
N PHE A 131 3.83 0.92 -15.72
CA PHE A 131 2.51 1.05 -16.32
C PHE A 131 1.45 0.92 -15.22
N PHE A 132 0.93 2.07 -14.80
CA PHE A 132 -0.19 2.14 -13.87
C PHE A 132 -1.51 2.15 -14.64
N PRO A 133 -2.51 1.32 -14.26
CA PRO A 133 -3.91 1.64 -14.52
C PRO A 133 -4.27 2.94 -13.77
N ASP A 134 -5.49 3.46 -13.88
CA ASP A 134 -5.89 4.72 -13.22
C ASP A 134 -5.99 4.57 -11.69
N VAL A 135 -4.91 4.13 -11.04
CA VAL A 135 -4.79 4.01 -9.60
C VAL A 135 -4.57 5.41 -9.05
N SER A 136 -5.58 5.88 -8.33
CA SER A 136 -5.45 7.10 -7.56
C SER A 136 -4.67 6.80 -6.27
N LEU A 137 -3.36 7.10 -6.29
CA LEU A 137 -2.62 7.16 -5.04
C LEU A 137 -3.16 8.32 -4.19
N PRO A 138 -3.28 8.15 -2.87
CA PRO A 138 -3.64 9.25 -2.01
C PRO A 138 -2.60 10.36 -2.15
N LEU A 139 -3.05 11.60 -2.03
CA LEU A 139 -2.22 12.79 -2.19
C LEU A 139 -0.99 12.79 -1.27
N ILE A 140 -1.16 12.28 -0.06
CA ILE A 140 -0.09 12.04 0.91
C ILE A 140 -0.16 10.57 1.28
N PRO A 141 0.62 9.70 0.62
CA PRO A 141 0.62 8.29 0.93
C PRO A 141 1.46 8.01 2.19
N VAL A 142 1.04 7.05 3.01
CA VAL A 142 1.86 6.54 4.11
C VAL A 142 2.91 5.61 3.52
N THR A 143 4.17 5.98 3.67
CA THR A 143 5.33 5.30 3.09
C THR A 143 6.10 4.50 4.15
N GLY A 144 7.00 3.61 3.71
CA GLY A 144 7.82 2.79 4.63
C GLY A 144 6.99 1.81 5.45
N THR A 145 5.85 1.36 4.91
CA THR A 145 5.07 0.31 5.56
C THR A 145 5.78 -1.04 5.43
N ALA A 146 5.60 -1.94 6.41
CA ALA A 146 6.18 -3.27 6.34
C ALA A 146 5.74 -4.02 5.06
N PHE A 147 4.49 -3.80 4.63
CA PHE A 147 3.98 -4.35 3.39
C PHE A 147 4.63 -3.75 2.14
N GLN A 148 4.89 -2.42 2.11
CA GLN A 148 5.65 -1.79 1.01
C GLN A 148 7.05 -2.42 0.90
N HIS A 149 7.74 -2.60 2.03
CA HIS A 149 9.06 -3.26 2.04
C HIS A 149 8.99 -4.70 1.56
N LEU A 150 7.97 -5.47 1.94
CA LEU A 150 7.75 -6.82 1.41
C LEU A 150 7.64 -6.80 -0.12
N VAL A 151 6.75 -5.95 -0.67
CA VAL A 151 6.54 -5.88 -2.13
C VAL A 151 7.82 -5.43 -2.84
N SER A 152 8.54 -4.46 -2.28
CA SER A 152 9.83 -3.99 -2.80
C SER A 152 10.87 -5.13 -2.83
N ASN A 153 10.97 -5.91 -1.74
CA ASN A 153 11.87 -7.05 -1.67
C ASN A 153 11.52 -8.11 -2.72
N VAL A 154 10.24 -8.40 -2.94
CA VAL A 154 9.79 -9.37 -3.96
C VAL A 154 10.05 -8.86 -5.38
N LEU A 155 9.86 -7.56 -5.64
CA LEU A 155 10.22 -6.93 -6.92
C LEU A 155 11.73 -6.98 -7.16
N SER A 156 12.52 -6.79 -6.10
CA SER A 156 13.98 -6.76 -6.16
C SER A 156 14.66 -8.11 -6.34
N ASP A 157 13.94 -9.19 -6.03
CA ASP A 157 14.48 -10.53 -6.16
C ASP A 157 14.49 -10.97 -7.64
N VAL A 158 15.60 -10.67 -8.29
CA VAL A 158 15.86 -11.04 -9.68
C VAL A 158 15.91 -12.55 -9.90
N THR A 159 16.08 -13.35 -8.84
CA THR A 159 16.11 -14.82 -8.94
C THR A 159 14.71 -15.41 -9.05
N LEU A 160 13.68 -14.69 -8.58
CA LEU A 160 12.29 -15.13 -8.71
C LEU A 160 11.86 -15.03 -10.17
N THR A 161 11.36 -16.15 -10.70
CA THR A 161 10.65 -16.17 -11.99
C THR A 161 9.32 -16.89 -11.86
N GLY A 162 8.45 -16.79 -12.85
CA GLY A 162 7.11 -17.39 -12.78
C GLY A 162 6.15 -16.56 -11.91
N VAL A 163 5.28 -17.20 -11.14
CA VAL A 163 4.29 -16.53 -10.27
C VAL A 163 4.70 -16.61 -8.81
N SER A 164 4.62 -15.49 -8.08
CA SER A 164 4.73 -15.43 -6.62
C SER A 164 3.46 -14.81 -6.04
N SER A 165 2.85 -15.45 -5.04
CA SER A 165 1.70 -14.90 -4.32
C SER A 165 2.12 -14.22 -3.02
N ILE A 166 1.46 -13.11 -2.71
CA ILE A 166 1.59 -12.35 -1.48
C ILE A 166 0.19 -12.22 -0.88
N HIS A 167 0.06 -12.63 0.37
CA HIS A 167 -1.15 -12.46 1.15
C HIS A 167 -0.98 -11.32 2.15
N ALA A 168 -1.97 -10.43 2.21
CA ALA A 168 -2.11 -9.52 3.32
C ALA A 168 -3.56 -9.15 3.61
N GLU A 169 -3.87 -8.99 4.89
CA GLU A 169 -5.23 -8.72 5.35
C GLU A 169 -5.87 -7.47 4.71
N PRO A 170 -7.20 -7.41 4.66
CA PRO A 170 -7.89 -6.18 4.30
C PRO A 170 -7.46 -5.00 5.18
N GLY A 171 -7.37 -3.80 4.59
CA GLY A 171 -7.08 -2.57 5.35
C GLY A 171 -5.60 -2.24 5.59
N VAL A 172 -4.64 -3.10 5.23
CA VAL A 172 -3.20 -2.80 5.40
C VAL A 172 -2.63 -1.80 4.38
N GLY A 173 -3.48 -1.22 3.51
CA GLY A 173 -3.03 -0.31 2.47
C GLY A 173 -2.32 -0.98 1.29
N LYS A 174 -2.64 -2.25 0.97
CA LYS A 174 -2.00 -3.06 -0.08
C LYS A 174 -1.75 -2.31 -1.39
N SER A 175 -2.81 -1.78 -2.01
CA SER A 175 -2.71 -1.12 -3.32
C SER A 175 -1.83 0.12 -3.31
N VAL A 176 -1.87 0.90 -2.22
CA VAL A 176 -1.01 2.07 -2.05
C VAL A 176 0.44 1.62 -1.88
N ALA A 177 0.69 0.65 -1.02
CA ALA A 177 2.02 0.11 -0.78
C ALA A 177 2.62 -0.55 -2.03
N VAL A 178 1.82 -1.25 -2.84
CA VAL A 178 2.23 -1.80 -4.14
C VAL A 178 2.63 -0.68 -5.09
N GLY A 179 1.81 0.36 -5.24
CA GLY A 179 2.13 1.47 -6.12
C GLY A 179 3.39 2.22 -5.69
N LEU A 180 3.58 2.44 -4.38
CA LEU A 180 4.81 3.05 -3.85
C LEU A 180 6.04 2.17 -4.07
N ALA A 181 5.95 0.87 -3.77
CA ALA A 181 7.05 -0.07 -3.96
C ALA A 181 7.48 -0.13 -5.43
N MET A 182 6.52 -0.11 -6.37
CA MET A 182 6.80 -0.05 -7.80
C MET A 182 7.50 1.25 -8.21
N LEU A 183 7.02 2.40 -7.70
CA LEU A 183 7.62 3.71 -7.96
C LEU A 183 9.08 3.77 -7.48
N GLU A 184 9.34 3.29 -6.27
CA GLU A 184 10.68 3.21 -5.69
C GLU A 184 11.56 2.26 -6.51
N TRP A 185 11.07 1.05 -6.81
CA TRP A 185 11.78 0.05 -7.61
C TRP A 185 12.22 0.57 -8.97
N ALA A 186 11.33 1.24 -9.71
CA ALA A 186 11.64 1.69 -11.06
C ALA A 186 12.61 2.88 -11.13
N GLN A 187 12.86 3.58 -10.02
CA GLN A 187 13.88 4.63 -9.98
C GLN A 187 15.28 4.03 -10.10
N ASP A 188 15.51 2.89 -9.47
CA ASP A 188 16.82 2.23 -9.41
C ASP A 188 16.99 1.15 -10.48
N ASN A 189 15.91 0.75 -11.15
CA ASN A 189 15.90 -0.39 -12.07
C ASN A 189 15.39 -0.02 -13.47
N PRO A 190 16.15 0.78 -14.24
CA PRO A 190 15.74 1.24 -15.58
C PRO A 190 15.69 0.12 -16.63
N LYS A 191 16.16 -1.10 -16.32
CA LYS A 191 16.03 -2.29 -17.19
C LYS A 191 14.91 -3.22 -16.77
N SER A 192 14.02 -2.79 -15.87
CA SER A 192 12.82 -3.54 -15.52
C SER A 192 11.59 -2.75 -15.89
N ILE A 193 10.64 -3.42 -16.54
CA ILE A 193 9.31 -2.90 -16.85
C ILE A 193 8.32 -3.55 -15.89
N THR A 194 7.58 -2.74 -15.16
CA THR A 194 6.58 -3.23 -14.20
C THR A 194 5.19 -2.78 -14.63
N VAL A 195 4.29 -3.72 -14.82
CA VAL A 195 2.89 -3.47 -15.19
C VAL A 195 2.01 -3.80 -14.00
N LEU A 196 1.23 -2.83 -13.52
CA LEU A 196 0.20 -3.08 -12.51
C LEU A 196 -1.13 -3.41 -13.20
N VAL A 197 -1.81 -4.43 -12.72
CA VAL A 197 -3.20 -4.75 -13.06
C VAL A 197 -3.96 -4.91 -11.76
N SER A 198 -4.97 -4.08 -11.57
CA SER A 198 -5.77 -4.04 -10.35
C SER A 198 -7.19 -4.55 -10.61
N GLU A 199 -7.77 -5.22 -9.63
CA GLU A 199 -9.18 -5.65 -9.55
C GLU A 199 -9.65 -6.71 -10.56
N SER A 200 -9.20 -6.68 -11.81
CA SER A 200 -9.65 -7.60 -12.87
C SER A 200 -8.53 -7.95 -13.85
N LEU A 201 -8.48 -9.23 -14.24
CA LEU A 201 -7.58 -9.71 -15.30
C LEU A 201 -7.86 -9.04 -16.66
N GLU A 202 -9.04 -8.47 -16.88
CA GLU A 202 -9.37 -7.75 -18.12
C GLU A 202 -8.42 -6.57 -18.37
N GLY A 203 -7.81 -6.00 -17.32
CA GLY A 203 -6.78 -4.97 -17.44
C GLY A 203 -5.54 -5.43 -18.22
N LEU A 204 -5.30 -6.74 -18.34
CA LEU A 204 -4.24 -7.28 -19.19
C LEU A 204 -4.52 -7.08 -20.68
N THR A 205 -5.80 -7.02 -21.10
CA THR A 205 -6.14 -6.77 -22.50
C THR A 205 -5.71 -5.37 -22.92
N ASP A 206 -5.91 -4.39 -22.03
CA ASP A 206 -5.43 -3.03 -22.21
C ASP A 206 -3.92 -2.91 -22.11
N ALA A 207 -3.29 -3.60 -21.16
CA ALA A 207 -1.83 -3.56 -20.98
C ALA A 207 -1.08 -4.09 -22.20
N PHE A 208 -1.55 -5.19 -22.80
CA PHE A 208 -0.93 -5.83 -23.96
C PHE A 208 -1.58 -5.48 -25.29
N LYS A 209 -2.54 -4.54 -25.29
CA LYS A 209 -3.26 -4.09 -26.48
C LYS A 209 -3.78 -5.27 -27.31
N VAL A 210 -4.57 -6.13 -26.68
CA VAL A 210 -5.26 -7.22 -27.37
C VAL A 210 -6.77 -7.02 -27.25
N LYS A 211 -7.52 -7.35 -28.29
CA LYS A 211 -8.98 -7.20 -28.28
C LYS A 211 -9.68 -8.25 -27.41
N GLU A 212 -9.09 -9.43 -27.31
CA GLU A 212 -9.69 -10.58 -26.64
C GLU A 212 -8.74 -11.19 -25.62
N MET A 213 -9.29 -11.55 -24.45
CA MET A 213 -8.52 -12.10 -23.33
C MET A 213 -7.79 -13.39 -23.68
N ARG A 214 -8.31 -14.20 -24.61
CA ARG A 214 -7.68 -15.44 -25.08
C ARG A 214 -6.34 -15.22 -25.80
N PHE A 215 -6.04 -14.00 -26.26
CA PHE A 215 -4.77 -13.69 -26.92
C PHE A 215 -3.65 -13.33 -25.94
N VAL A 216 -4.01 -12.94 -24.69
CA VAL A 216 -3.03 -12.54 -23.66
C VAL A 216 -1.95 -13.61 -23.43
N PRO A 217 -2.25 -14.91 -23.25
CA PRO A 217 -1.21 -15.93 -23.06
C PRO A 217 -0.19 -16.01 -24.19
N ARG A 218 -0.64 -15.88 -25.44
CA ARG A 218 0.24 -15.99 -26.61
C ARG A 218 1.16 -14.78 -26.69
N VAL A 219 0.59 -13.57 -26.59
CA VAL A 219 1.37 -12.32 -26.64
C VAL A 219 2.34 -12.22 -25.47
N THR A 220 1.90 -12.52 -24.25
CA THR A 220 2.77 -12.47 -23.06
C THR A 220 3.94 -13.42 -23.15
N LYS A 221 3.73 -14.67 -23.59
CA LYS A 221 4.82 -15.64 -23.80
C LYS A 221 5.91 -15.09 -24.72
N LEU A 222 5.52 -14.52 -25.86
CA LEU A 222 6.46 -13.94 -26.82
C LEU A 222 7.13 -12.69 -26.23
N LEU A 223 6.35 -11.82 -25.60
CA LEU A 223 6.83 -10.56 -25.04
C LEU A 223 7.85 -10.76 -23.90
N PHE A 224 7.58 -11.70 -22.98
CA PHE A 224 8.52 -12.05 -21.91
C PHE A 224 9.87 -12.49 -22.48
N GLN A 225 9.85 -13.37 -23.49
CA GLN A 225 11.06 -13.86 -24.14
C GLN A 225 11.82 -12.73 -24.86
N ILE A 226 11.15 -11.97 -25.73
CA ILE A 226 11.78 -10.89 -26.52
C ILE A 226 12.41 -9.83 -25.60
N LEU A 227 11.71 -9.43 -24.53
CA LEU A 227 12.24 -8.45 -23.57
C LEU A 227 13.44 -9.03 -22.79
N SER A 228 13.36 -10.30 -22.35
CA SER A 228 14.46 -10.98 -21.67
C SER A 228 15.71 -11.07 -22.56
N ASP A 229 15.55 -11.39 -23.85
CA ASP A 229 16.63 -11.44 -24.83
C ASP A 229 17.28 -10.05 -25.04
N ALA A 230 16.49 -8.98 -24.89
CA ALA A 230 16.97 -7.59 -24.89
C ALA A 230 17.57 -7.14 -23.52
N GLY A 231 17.65 -8.03 -22.53
CA GLY A 231 18.12 -7.71 -21.18
C GLY A 231 17.16 -6.82 -20.39
N VAL A 232 15.87 -6.79 -20.75
CA VAL A 232 14.80 -6.06 -20.07
C VAL A 232 13.88 -7.04 -19.35
N ARG A 233 13.74 -6.90 -18.04
CA ARG A 233 12.90 -7.78 -17.23
C ARG A 233 11.47 -7.28 -17.17
N LEU A 234 10.51 -8.06 -17.66
CA LEU A 234 9.09 -7.79 -17.49
C LEU A 234 8.59 -8.34 -16.14
N GLN A 235 7.89 -7.50 -15.38
CA GLN A 235 7.23 -7.84 -14.12
C GLN A 235 5.76 -7.44 -14.20
N LEU A 236 4.85 -8.37 -13.87
CA LEU A 236 3.42 -8.10 -13.80
C LEU A 236 2.98 -8.17 -12.34
N VAL A 237 2.32 -7.14 -11.83
CA VAL A 237 1.75 -7.12 -10.49
C VAL A 237 0.24 -7.16 -10.61
N LEU A 238 -0.38 -8.22 -10.08
CA LEU A 238 -1.82 -8.44 -10.07
C LEU A 238 -2.35 -8.12 -8.66
N ASP A 239 -2.87 -6.90 -8.46
CA ASP A 239 -3.31 -6.38 -7.17
C ASP A 239 -4.83 -6.55 -6.96
N ASN A 240 -5.21 -7.33 -5.96
CA ASN A 240 -6.59 -7.65 -5.58
C ASN A 240 -7.44 -8.25 -6.73
N VAL A 241 -6.79 -8.87 -7.72
CA VAL A 241 -7.47 -9.46 -8.89
C VAL A 241 -8.27 -10.72 -8.51
N PHE A 242 -7.82 -11.46 -7.48
CA PHE A 242 -8.41 -12.74 -7.08
C PHE A 242 -9.06 -12.71 -5.69
N ASP A 243 -9.47 -11.52 -5.23
CA ASP A 243 -9.96 -11.35 -3.85
C ASP A 243 -11.29 -12.05 -3.55
N LYS A 244 -12.06 -12.43 -4.58
CA LYS A 244 -13.29 -13.21 -4.42
C LYS A 244 -13.01 -14.71 -4.39
N ASN A 245 -12.28 -15.19 -5.40
CA ASN A 245 -11.86 -16.58 -5.58
C ASN A 245 -10.96 -16.67 -6.82
N LEU A 246 -10.19 -17.75 -6.91
CA LEU A 246 -9.52 -18.15 -8.13
C LEU A 246 -10.47 -19.09 -8.90
N GLY A 247 -11.27 -18.55 -9.83
CA GLY A 247 -12.13 -19.39 -10.66
C GLY A 247 -11.33 -20.21 -11.68
N ASP A 248 -11.88 -21.30 -12.20
CA ASP A 248 -11.20 -22.20 -13.15
C ASP A 248 -10.59 -21.46 -14.36
N ARG A 249 -11.36 -20.52 -14.93
CA ARG A 249 -10.93 -19.70 -16.07
C ARG A 249 -9.71 -18.83 -15.72
N ASP A 250 -9.76 -18.22 -14.56
CA ASP A 250 -8.74 -17.29 -14.07
C ASP A 250 -7.48 -18.05 -13.64
N GLY A 251 -7.64 -19.21 -13.00
CA GLY A 251 -6.57 -20.16 -12.70
C GLY A 251 -5.85 -20.65 -13.96
N GLN A 252 -6.58 -21.00 -15.02
CA GLN A 252 -5.99 -21.37 -16.31
C GLN A 252 -5.20 -20.23 -16.96
N MET A 253 -5.73 -19.02 -16.89
CA MET A 253 -5.03 -17.81 -17.36
C MET A 253 -3.74 -17.59 -16.56
N LEU A 254 -3.81 -17.65 -15.23
CA LEU A 254 -2.67 -17.46 -14.34
C LEU A 254 -1.61 -18.54 -14.54
N MET A 255 -2.00 -19.80 -14.75
CA MET A 255 -1.07 -20.88 -15.12
C MET A 255 -0.37 -20.58 -16.44
N SER A 256 -1.07 -20.02 -17.42
CA SER A 256 -0.49 -19.65 -18.71
C SER A 256 0.52 -18.51 -18.55
N LEU A 257 0.20 -17.50 -17.73
CA LEU A 257 1.12 -16.44 -17.35
C LEU A 257 2.34 -16.98 -16.57
N ALA A 258 2.14 -17.91 -15.64
CA ALA A 258 3.23 -18.56 -14.90
C ALA A 258 4.21 -19.28 -15.84
N ARG A 259 3.67 -20.00 -16.84
CA ARG A 259 4.49 -20.66 -17.86
C ARG A 259 5.26 -19.67 -18.73
N ALA A 260 4.64 -18.55 -19.09
CA ALA A 260 5.26 -17.50 -19.90
C ALA A 260 6.37 -16.77 -19.13
N ALA A 261 6.14 -16.45 -17.86
CA ALA A 261 7.10 -15.73 -17.03
C ALA A 261 8.25 -16.64 -16.53
N HIS A 262 8.04 -17.95 -16.44
CA HIS A 262 9.08 -18.87 -15.96
C HIS A 262 10.32 -18.84 -16.86
N GLY A 263 11.45 -18.41 -16.30
CA GLY A 263 12.73 -18.23 -17.00
C GLY A 263 12.98 -16.84 -17.60
N TYR A 264 11.94 -16.02 -17.79
CA TYR A 264 12.04 -14.75 -18.53
C TYR A 264 11.55 -13.51 -17.76
N GLY A 265 10.80 -13.70 -16.67
CA GLY A 265 10.26 -12.59 -15.89
C GLY A 265 9.46 -13.05 -14.68
N GLN A 266 8.59 -12.19 -14.17
CA GLN A 266 7.90 -12.42 -12.91
C GLN A 266 6.47 -11.93 -12.96
N VAL A 267 5.59 -12.67 -12.29
CA VAL A 267 4.21 -12.27 -11.99
C VAL A 267 4.04 -12.31 -10.49
N ILE A 268 3.59 -11.21 -9.90
CA ILE A 268 3.38 -11.05 -8.46
C ILE A 268 1.89 -10.92 -8.25
N VAL A 269 1.29 -11.83 -7.49
CA VAL A 269 -0.14 -11.81 -7.16
C VAL A 269 -0.28 -11.30 -5.75
N VAL A 270 -0.96 -10.17 -5.56
CA VAL A 270 -1.27 -9.62 -4.25
C VAL A 270 -2.76 -9.82 -3.97
N THR A 271 -3.09 -10.53 -2.89
CA THR A 271 -4.49 -10.82 -2.54
C THR A 271 -4.76 -10.71 -1.04
N GLN A 272 -6.01 -10.41 -0.71
CA GLN A 272 -6.49 -10.39 0.67
C GLN A 272 -6.86 -11.75 1.24
N SER A 273 -7.03 -12.78 0.42
CA SER A 273 -7.43 -14.12 0.87
C SER A 273 -6.22 -15.03 1.02
N GLU A 274 -5.95 -15.51 2.23
CA GLU A 274 -4.85 -16.46 2.49
C GLU A 274 -5.06 -17.75 1.70
N ALA A 275 -6.31 -18.22 1.62
CA ALA A 275 -6.67 -19.42 0.87
C ALA A 275 -6.34 -19.26 -0.62
N VAL A 276 -6.68 -18.11 -1.22
CA VAL A 276 -6.36 -17.83 -2.63
C VAL A 276 -4.85 -17.71 -2.83
N ALA A 277 -4.13 -17.06 -1.92
CA ALA A 277 -2.67 -16.96 -2.03
C ALA A 277 -2.00 -18.34 -2.00
N LYS A 278 -2.46 -19.26 -1.15
CA LYS A 278 -2.01 -20.66 -1.12
C LYS A 278 -2.39 -21.41 -2.40
N GLU A 279 -3.63 -21.29 -2.83
CA GLU A 279 -4.10 -21.89 -4.09
C GLU A 279 -3.25 -21.44 -5.28
N VAL A 280 -2.97 -20.13 -5.39
CA VAL A 280 -2.08 -19.57 -6.42
C VAL A 280 -0.67 -20.12 -6.30
N ALA A 281 -0.14 -20.28 -5.07
CA ALA A 281 1.18 -20.85 -4.85
C ALA A 281 1.27 -22.32 -5.30
N ASP A 282 0.18 -23.07 -5.11
CA ASP A 282 0.11 -24.51 -5.39
C ASP A 282 -0.30 -24.84 -6.84
N LEU A 283 -0.71 -23.85 -7.63
CA LEU A 283 -1.22 -24.04 -9.00
C LEU A 283 -0.32 -24.85 -9.95
N ASN A 284 1.00 -24.72 -9.85
CA ASN A 284 1.93 -25.26 -10.86
C ASN A 284 3.33 -25.60 -10.30
N GLY A 285 3.38 -26.05 -9.04
CA GLY A 285 4.60 -26.54 -8.40
C GLY A 285 5.78 -25.58 -8.55
N ALA A 286 6.84 -25.95 -9.27
CA ALA A 286 8.07 -25.15 -9.38
C ALA A 286 7.89 -23.72 -9.96
N ARG A 287 6.77 -23.45 -10.66
CA ARG A 287 6.51 -22.17 -11.35
C ARG A 287 5.67 -21.19 -10.56
N THR A 288 5.03 -21.66 -9.51
CA THR A 288 4.15 -20.87 -8.63
C THR A 288 4.63 -21.05 -7.21
N ARG A 289 4.59 -20.02 -6.38
CA ARG A 289 5.03 -20.12 -4.99
C ARG A 289 4.44 -19.00 -4.16
N SER A 290 4.37 -19.18 -2.84
CA SER A 290 4.26 -18.04 -1.95
C SER A 290 5.59 -17.27 -1.98
N ALA A 291 5.53 -15.95 -1.94
CA ALA A 291 6.73 -15.13 -1.91
C ALA A 291 7.60 -15.52 -0.70
N PRO A 292 8.87 -15.94 -0.90
CA PRO A 292 9.71 -16.41 0.20
C PRO A 292 10.06 -15.30 1.20
N GLN A 293 9.96 -14.05 0.78
CA GLN A 293 10.13 -12.86 1.62
C GLN A 293 8.96 -12.65 2.59
N GLN A 294 7.82 -13.33 2.39
CA GLN A 294 6.67 -13.19 3.26
C GLN A 294 6.94 -13.88 4.59
N ASN A 295 7.00 -13.09 5.67
CA ASN A 295 7.03 -13.58 7.05
C ASN A 295 5.82 -14.48 7.36
N VAL A 296 6.04 -15.41 8.29
CA VAL A 296 5.01 -16.35 8.78
C VAL A 296 3.86 -15.60 9.46
N SER A 297 4.13 -14.46 10.10
CA SER A 297 3.11 -13.63 10.75
C SER A 297 2.64 -12.51 9.83
N VAL A 298 1.46 -12.70 9.22
CA VAL A 298 0.81 -11.69 8.37
C VAL A 298 0.45 -10.42 9.15
N THR A 299 0.29 -10.53 10.47
CA THR A 299 -0.07 -9.39 11.34
C THR A 299 1.01 -8.31 11.41
N GLU A 300 2.26 -8.65 11.06
CA GLU A 300 3.38 -7.69 11.00
C GLU A 300 3.21 -6.66 9.88
N TYR A 301 2.36 -6.95 8.88
CA TYR A 301 2.05 -6.03 7.80
C TYR A 301 0.95 -5.03 8.13
N ARG A 302 0.27 -5.19 9.27
CA ARG A 302 -0.73 -4.23 9.73
C ARG A 302 -0.08 -2.88 10.01
N TRP A 303 -0.87 -1.83 9.85
CA TRP A 303 -0.41 -0.50 10.23
C TRP A 303 -0.13 -0.46 11.73
N ASN A 304 1.05 0.04 12.06
CA ASN A 304 1.31 0.42 13.44
C ASN A 304 0.51 1.69 13.78
N ARG A 305 0.40 1.97 15.09
CA ARG A 305 -0.36 3.13 15.59
C ARG A 305 0.07 4.44 14.94
N MET A 306 1.38 4.63 14.71
CA MET A 306 1.93 5.84 14.11
C MET A 306 1.50 5.99 12.65
N GLN A 307 1.56 4.93 11.85
CA GLN A 307 1.12 4.90 10.45
C GLN A 307 -0.38 5.17 10.33
N ALA A 308 -1.20 4.57 11.19
CA ALA A 308 -2.63 4.82 11.23
C ALA A 308 -2.93 6.29 11.58
N SER A 309 -2.25 6.86 12.57
CA SER A 309 -2.38 8.28 12.90
C SER A 309 -1.95 9.19 11.75
N GLN A 310 -0.85 8.86 11.06
CA GLN A 310 -0.41 9.60 9.88
C GLN A 310 -1.46 9.58 8.77
N LEU A 311 -2.06 8.42 8.47
CA LEU A 311 -3.14 8.35 7.49
C LEU A 311 -4.30 9.27 7.91
N LEU A 312 -4.77 9.19 9.16
CA LEU A 312 -5.90 9.99 9.61
C LEU A 312 -5.63 11.50 9.47
N LEU A 313 -4.41 11.94 9.79
CA LEU A 313 -3.98 13.32 9.56
C LEU A 313 -3.99 13.67 8.06
N CYS A 314 -3.50 12.78 7.21
CA CYS A 314 -3.47 12.98 5.75
C CYS A 314 -4.87 13.03 5.13
N LEU A 315 -5.80 12.18 5.59
CA LEU A 315 -7.19 12.19 5.15
C LEU A 315 -7.88 13.49 5.54
N ASN A 316 -7.73 13.92 6.80
CA ASN A 316 -8.28 15.19 7.27
C ASN A 316 -7.72 16.39 6.49
N ALA A 317 -6.40 16.42 6.26
CA ALA A 317 -5.79 17.44 5.42
C ALA A 317 -6.36 17.44 3.99
N THR A 318 -6.53 16.26 3.38
CA THR A 318 -7.07 16.11 2.04
C THR A 318 -8.52 16.58 1.95
N GLU A 319 -9.36 16.26 2.93
CA GLU A 319 -10.75 16.74 2.97
C GLU A 319 -10.82 18.27 3.09
N LYS A 320 -10.01 18.87 3.98
CA LYS A 320 -9.93 20.33 4.11
C LYS A 320 -9.53 21.00 2.80
N LEU A 321 -8.58 20.40 2.06
CA LEU A 321 -8.17 20.90 0.75
C LEU A 321 -9.28 20.78 -0.30
N LYS A 322 -10.03 19.67 -0.33
CA LYS A 322 -11.18 19.50 -1.23
C LYS A 322 -12.26 20.55 -0.99
N VAL A 323 -12.53 20.90 0.28
CA VAL A 323 -13.49 21.96 0.62
C VAL A 323 -13.00 23.32 0.16
N SER A 324 -11.70 23.61 0.31
CA SER A 324 -11.10 24.87 -0.12
C SER A 324 -11.07 25.07 -1.64
N ASN A 325 -11.04 23.99 -2.43
CA ASN A 325 -10.98 24.06 -3.90
C ASN A 325 -12.35 24.21 -4.58
N LYS A 326 -13.45 24.41 -3.83
CA LYS A 326 -14.71 24.83 -4.45
C LYS A 326 -14.50 26.22 -5.07
N PRO A 327 -14.73 26.39 -6.39
CA PRO A 327 -14.45 27.64 -7.07
C PRO A 327 -15.39 28.73 -6.54
N HIS A 328 -14.90 29.54 -5.59
CA HIS A 328 -15.56 30.78 -5.23
C HIS A 328 -15.54 31.69 -6.46
N LYS A 329 -16.69 31.81 -7.12
CA LYS A 329 -16.92 32.72 -8.27
C LYS A 329 -16.82 34.21 -7.91
N THR A 330 -16.40 34.56 -6.70
CA THR A 330 -16.34 35.95 -6.23
C THR A 330 -14.90 36.35 -5.90
N ASN A 331 -14.39 37.25 -6.74
CA ASN A 331 -13.26 38.15 -6.49
C ASN A 331 -12.10 37.52 -5.69
N TRP A 332 -11.36 36.63 -6.35
CA TRP A 332 -10.21 35.87 -5.82
C TRP A 332 -9.20 36.74 -5.04
N TRP A 333 -9.01 38.00 -5.41
CA TRP A 333 -8.15 38.95 -4.68
C TRP A 333 -8.70 39.39 -3.32
N ARG A 334 -10.03 39.51 -3.18
CA ARG A 334 -10.70 39.85 -1.93
C ARG A 334 -10.73 38.64 -1.00
N TRP A 335 -11.00 37.45 -1.54
CA TRP A 335 -10.88 36.19 -0.80
C TRP A 335 -9.43 35.97 -0.36
N TRP A 336 -8.43 36.04 -1.23
CA TRP A 336 -7.02 35.86 -0.87
C TRP A 336 -6.58 36.84 0.24
N ARG A 337 -6.93 38.12 0.19
CA ARG A 337 -6.59 39.08 1.26
C ARG A 337 -7.31 38.79 2.58
N THR A 338 -8.57 38.38 2.53
CA THR A 338 -9.34 38.04 3.74
C THR A 338 -8.86 36.72 4.32
N THR A 339 -8.65 35.69 3.49
CA THR A 339 -8.09 34.40 3.88
C THR A 339 -6.66 34.53 4.37
N LEU A 340 -5.79 35.40 3.82
CA LEU A 340 -4.44 35.62 4.36
C LEU A 340 -4.45 36.31 5.72
N ARG A 341 -5.44 37.20 5.97
CA ARG A 341 -5.61 37.86 7.28
C ARG A 341 -6.24 36.93 8.32
N ILE A 342 -7.23 36.14 7.91
CA ILE A 342 -7.86 35.11 8.74
C ILE A 342 -6.84 34.01 9.03
N PHE A 343 -6.13 33.48 8.04
CA PHE A 343 -5.02 32.54 8.27
C PHE A 343 -3.93 33.13 9.15
N LYS A 344 -3.47 34.38 8.96
CA LYS A 344 -2.45 34.92 9.89
C LYS A 344 -2.92 34.97 11.35
N LYS A 345 -4.21 35.18 11.58
CA LYS A 345 -4.80 35.26 12.92
C LYS A 345 -5.13 33.87 13.48
N GLU A 346 -5.76 33.02 12.68
CA GLU A 346 -6.10 31.64 13.00
C GLU A 346 -4.86 30.74 13.06
N THR A 347 -3.80 30.91 12.27
CA THR A 347 -2.61 30.02 12.37
C THR A 347 -1.86 30.24 13.70
N ILE A 348 -2.01 31.41 14.32
CA ILE A 348 -1.48 31.71 15.66
C ILE A 348 -2.43 31.17 16.74
N GLU A 349 -3.74 31.36 16.59
CA GLU A 349 -4.76 30.90 17.56
C GLU A 349 -4.99 29.36 17.48
N VAL A 350 -5.14 28.79 16.29
CA VAL A 350 -5.21 27.35 15.99
C VAL A 350 -3.88 26.66 16.29
N GLY A 351 -2.74 27.34 16.15
CA GLY A 351 -1.45 26.80 16.61
C GLY A 351 -1.46 26.55 18.12
N ALA A 352 -1.96 27.51 18.90
CA ALA A 352 -2.10 27.38 20.35
C ALA A 352 -3.21 26.40 20.76
N GLU A 353 -4.35 26.35 20.05
CA GLU A 353 -5.44 25.41 20.32
C GLU A 353 -5.07 23.97 19.94
N VAL A 354 -4.37 23.75 18.83
CA VAL A 354 -3.87 22.42 18.45
C VAL A 354 -2.78 21.96 19.40
N GLU A 355 -1.88 22.85 19.85
CA GLU A 355 -0.90 22.50 20.88
C GLU A 355 -1.58 22.17 22.22
N LYS A 356 -2.64 22.89 22.58
CA LYS A 356 -3.45 22.60 23.77
C LYS A 356 -4.20 21.27 23.64
N ALA A 357 -4.91 21.05 22.54
CA ALA A 357 -5.63 19.81 22.27
C ALA A 357 -4.68 18.61 22.20
N MET A 358 -3.51 18.75 21.58
CA MET A 358 -2.50 17.69 21.58
C MET A 358 -1.97 17.40 22.99
N LYS A 359 -1.79 18.40 23.87
CA LYS A 359 -1.39 18.20 25.26
C LYS A 359 -2.50 17.55 26.10
N GLU A 360 -3.76 17.91 25.88
CA GLU A 360 -4.93 17.32 26.53
C GLU A 360 -5.13 15.87 26.09
N THR A 361 -5.09 15.60 24.78
CA THR A 361 -5.15 14.24 24.22
C THR A 361 -3.93 13.40 24.65
N GLU A 362 -2.73 13.96 24.74
CA GLU A 362 -1.56 13.26 25.30
C GLU A 362 -1.73 12.94 26.79
N ALA A 363 -2.40 13.81 27.56
CA ALA A 363 -2.70 13.57 28.98
C ALA A 363 -3.78 12.50 29.17
N GLU A 364 -4.85 12.53 28.37
CA GLU A 364 -5.90 11.49 28.34
C GLU A 364 -5.31 10.14 27.93
N PHE A 365 -4.49 10.09 26.87
CA PHE A 365 -3.83 8.84 26.47
C PHE A 365 -2.87 8.30 27.53
N ARG A 366 -2.23 9.14 28.34
CA ARG A 366 -1.39 8.69 29.47
C ARG A 366 -2.23 8.15 30.61
N GLN A 367 -3.42 8.70 30.86
CA GLN A 367 -4.37 8.14 31.84
C GLN A 367 -4.94 6.80 31.35
N ASP A 368 -5.30 6.71 30.07
CA ASP A 368 -5.80 5.48 29.46
C ASP A 368 -4.73 4.40 29.34
N ASP A 369 -3.46 4.73 29.04
CA ASP A 369 -2.36 3.75 29.06
C ASP A 369 -2.16 3.15 30.47
N VAL A 370 -2.33 3.97 31.53
CA VAL A 370 -2.26 3.49 32.92
C VAL A 370 -3.47 2.62 33.25
N LEU A 371 -4.67 2.99 32.79
CA LEU A 371 -5.89 2.22 33.00
C LEU A 371 -5.86 0.88 32.22
N ILE A 372 -5.41 0.91 30.96
CA ILE A 372 -5.29 -0.25 30.07
C ILE A 372 -4.17 -1.18 30.53
N SER A 373 -3.02 -0.66 30.98
CA SER A 373 -1.94 -1.49 31.55
C SER A 373 -2.40 -2.18 32.83
N LYS A 374 -3.12 -1.47 33.71
CA LYS A 374 -3.70 -2.02 34.94
C LYS A 374 -4.80 -3.05 34.65
N THR A 375 -5.56 -2.85 33.57
CA THR A 375 -6.60 -3.78 33.10
C THR A 375 -5.98 -5.01 32.41
N LEU A 376 -4.94 -4.86 31.60
CA LEU A 376 -4.22 -5.95 30.92
C LEU A 376 -3.37 -6.79 31.87
N GLU A 377 -2.76 -6.19 32.90
CA GLU A 377 -2.08 -6.93 33.97
C GLU A 377 -3.08 -7.77 34.79
N SER A 378 -4.32 -7.28 34.96
CA SER A 378 -5.40 -8.03 35.60
C SER A 378 -6.07 -9.07 34.68
N ALA A 379 -5.92 -8.94 33.36
CA ALA A 379 -6.53 -9.77 32.32
C ALA A 379 -5.58 -10.80 31.69
N ARG A 380 -4.45 -11.13 32.33
CA ARG A 380 -3.67 -12.32 31.95
C ARG A 380 -4.53 -13.57 32.14
N LEU A 381 -5.00 -14.12 31.03
CA LEU A 381 -5.63 -15.44 30.99
C LEU A 381 -4.57 -16.49 31.38
N PRO A 382 -4.80 -17.32 32.40
CA PRO A 382 -3.90 -18.43 32.69
C PRO A 382 -3.99 -19.47 31.56
N ASP A 383 -2.85 -19.98 31.14
CA ASP A 383 -2.77 -21.07 30.18
C ASP A 383 -3.46 -22.32 30.77
N GLY A 384 -4.60 -22.73 30.19
CA GLY A 384 -5.23 -24.00 30.52
C GLY A 384 -6.76 -23.99 30.55
N GLY A 385 -7.38 -24.59 29.52
CA GLY A 385 -8.61 -25.37 29.68
C GLY A 385 -9.96 -24.66 29.69
N TRP A 386 -10.07 -23.41 29.25
CA TRP A 386 -11.37 -22.72 29.27
C TRP A 386 -12.21 -23.12 28.05
N THR A 387 -13.45 -23.54 28.29
CA THR A 387 -14.40 -23.81 27.20
C THR A 387 -14.94 -22.50 26.61
N PRO A 388 -15.39 -22.48 25.36
CA PRO A 388 -15.88 -21.25 24.70
C PRO A 388 -17.00 -20.53 25.45
N VAL A 389 -17.86 -21.29 26.15
CA VAL A 389 -18.95 -20.74 26.99
C VAL A 389 -18.38 -19.94 28.17
N VAL A 390 -17.34 -20.47 28.82
CA VAL A 390 -16.69 -19.84 29.99
C VAL A 390 -15.92 -18.58 29.59
N ILE A 391 -15.32 -18.57 28.39
CA ILE A 391 -14.68 -17.38 27.82
C ILE A 391 -15.72 -16.29 27.55
N LYS A 392 -16.87 -16.65 26.98
CA LYS A 392 -17.96 -15.70 26.69
C LYS A 392 -18.53 -15.09 27.97
N GLU A 393 -18.74 -15.88 29.01
CA GLU A 393 -19.21 -15.38 30.32
C GLU A 393 -18.19 -14.46 31.00
N PHE A 394 -16.89 -14.77 30.92
CA PHE A 394 -15.84 -13.90 31.45
C PHE A 394 -15.81 -12.55 30.72
N LEU A 395 -15.86 -12.57 29.38
CA LEU A 395 -15.86 -11.34 28.57
C LEU A 395 -17.07 -10.45 28.85
N LEU A 396 -18.23 -11.02 29.14
CA LEU A 396 -19.45 -10.28 29.40
C LEU A 396 -19.56 -9.77 30.85
N SER A 397 -19.01 -10.50 31.82
CA SER A 397 -19.21 -10.19 33.24
C SER A 397 -17.97 -9.62 33.94
N GLY A 398 -16.78 -9.75 33.36
CA GLY A 398 -15.49 -9.41 33.99
C GLY A 398 -15.12 -10.29 35.19
N LYS A 399 -15.94 -11.30 35.54
CA LYS A 399 -15.72 -12.18 36.70
C LYS A 399 -14.93 -13.41 36.29
N LYS A 400 -13.74 -13.59 36.86
CA LYS A 400 -12.87 -14.74 36.57
C LYS A 400 -13.55 -16.05 36.99
N PRO A 401 -13.67 -17.06 36.12
CA PRO A 401 -14.28 -18.33 36.46
C PRO A 401 -13.43 -19.06 37.52
N VAL A 402 -14.10 -19.59 38.53
CA VAL A 402 -13.47 -20.44 39.56
C VAL A 402 -13.36 -21.84 38.97
N LEU A 403 -12.15 -22.27 38.65
CA LEU A 403 -11.91 -23.64 38.22
C LEU A 403 -12.20 -24.57 39.41
N ALA A 404 -13.27 -25.35 39.32
CA ALA A 404 -13.49 -26.45 40.24
C ALA A 404 -12.37 -27.48 40.00
N VAL A 405 -11.41 -27.55 40.92
CA VAL A 405 -10.37 -28.58 40.90
C VAL A 405 -11.04 -29.90 41.25
N SER A 406 -11.45 -30.67 40.23
CA SER A 406 -11.91 -32.04 40.43
C SER A 406 -10.70 -32.88 40.86
N ALA A 407 -10.68 -33.28 42.14
CA ALA A 407 -9.81 -34.32 42.62
C ALA A 407 -10.23 -35.64 41.95
N ILE A 408 -9.49 -36.06 40.92
CA ILE A 408 -9.64 -37.40 40.33
C ILE A 408 -8.34 -38.17 40.62
N ALA A 409 -8.44 -39.05 41.60
CA ALA A 409 -7.53 -40.17 41.77
C ALA A 409 -7.87 -41.27 40.75
N GLY A 410 -6.87 -41.95 40.21
CA GLY A 410 -7.03 -43.29 39.63
C GLY A 410 -6.63 -43.46 38.17
N THR A 411 -5.38 -43.90 37.98
CA THR A 411 -4.94 -45.01 37.10
C THR A 411 -5.78 -45.41 35.88
N GLY A 412 -5.19 -45.34 34.69
CA GLY A 412 -5.66 -46.14 33.54
C GLY A 412 -5.17 -45.63 32.19
N THR A 413 -4.30 -46.41 31.55
CA THR A 413 -3.82 -46.24 30.18
C THR A 413 -4.95 -46.16 29.15
N SER A 414 -4.96 -45.13 28.30
CA SER A 414 -5.54 -45.21 26.95
C SER A 414 -5.15 -44.01 26.07
N SER A 415 -5.07 -44.29 24.78
CA SER A 415 -4.74 -43.48 23.60
C SER A 415 -5.09 -41.99 23.66
N ALA A 416 -4.12 -41.17 23.23
CA ALA A 416 -4.32 -39.76 22.90
C ALA A 416 -5.44 -39.56 21.86
N PRO A 417 -6.45 -38.72 22.11
CA PRO A 417 -7.39 -38.32 21.07
C PRO A 417 -6.78 -37.18 20.24
N SER A 418 -6.65 -37.45 18.94
CA SER A 418 -6.43 -36.45 17.89
C SER A 418 -7.52 -35.37 17.96
N ILE A 419 -7.12 -34.12 18.14
CA ILE A 419 -8.00 -32.95 18.12
C ILE A 419 -8.35 -32.62 16.66
N VAL A 420 -9.57 -32.97 16.25
CA VAL A 420 -10.22 -32.54 15.01
C VAL A 420 -11.00 -31.25 15.30
N TRP A 421 -10.67 -30.14 14.65
CA TRP A 421 -11.52 -28.96 14.60
C TRP A 421 -12.29 -28.95 13.29
N VAL A 422 -13.61 -29.17 13.34
CA VAL A 422 -14.53 -28.92 12.23
C VAL A 422 -15.46 -27.76 12.58
N ARG A 423 -15.53 -26.86 11.60
CA ARG A 423 -16.47 -25.75 11.40
C ARG A 423 -17.91 -26.10 11.81
N GLU A 424 -18.47 -25.34 12.76
CA GLU A 424 -19.89 -24.97 12.74
C GLU A 424 -20.17 -23.96 13.84
N LEU A 425 -20.29 -22.68 13.47
CA LEU A 425 -20.98 -21.64 14.25
C LEU A 425 -21.02 -20.35 13.40
N ILE A 426 -21.81 -20.39 12.33
CA ILE A 426 -22.59 -19.27 11.75
C ILE A 426 -23.62 -19.93 10.82
N ARG A 427 -24.73 -20.38 11.39
CA ARG A 427 -26.01 -20.63 10.70
C ARG A 427 -27.07 -20.87 11.75
N LYS A 428 -27.54 -19.78 12.34
CA LYS A 428 -28.85 -19.66 12.98
C LYS A 428 -28.94 -18.20 13.42
N ASP A 429 -29.41 -17.37 12.50
CA ASP A 429 -30.14 -16.12 12.74
C ASP A 429 -30.58 -15.59 11.35
N CYS A 430 -31.60 -16.25 10.80
CA CYS A 430 -32.45 -15.79 9.70
C CYS A 430 -33.64 -16.76 9.63
N ALA A 431 -34.55 -16.65 10.59
CA ALA A 431 -35.92 -17.14 10.51
C ALA A 431 -36.75 -16.50 11.63
N VAL A 432 -37.27 -15.29 11.38
CA VAL A 432 -38.71 -14.93 11.50
C VAL A 432 -38.98 -13.93 10.39
#